data_AF-A0A958SUB8-F1
#
_entry.id   AF-A0A958SUB8-F1
#
_cell.length_a   1.000
_cell.length_b   1.000
_cell.length_c   1.000
_cell.angle_alpha   90.00
_cell.angle_beta   90.00
_cell.angle_gamma   90.00
#
_symmetry.space_group_name_H-M   'P 1'
#
loop_
_entity.id
_entity.type
_entity.pdbx_description
1 polymer ?
#
loop_
_entity_poly.entity_id
_entity_poly.type
_entity_poly.pdbx_seq_one_letter_code
_entity_poly.pdbx_strand_id
1 'polypeptide(L)' 'DYRVPIEQGLSAFQAAQLKGIKSKLLYLPEENHWVLSPQNALVWQHEFFNWLKETL' A
#
# COMPACT_ATOMS: atom_id res chain seq x y z
N ASP A 1 0.25 -8.35 8.67
CA ASP A 1 1.04 -9.52 8.24
C ASP A 1 2.13 -9.82 9.26
N TYR A 2 2.22 -11.07 9.74
CA TYR A 2 3.25 -11.49 10.71
C TYR A 2 4.62 -11.76 10.07
N ARG A 3 4.69 -11.92 8.74
CA ARG A 3 5.95 -12.11 8.01
C ARG A 3 6.64 -10.77 7.75
N VAL A 4 5.84 -9.77 7.37
CA VAL A 4 6.27 -8.38 7.17
C VAL A 4 5.40 -7.48 8.05
N PRO A 5 5.84 -7.17 9.28
CA PRO A 5 5.12 -6.30 10.20
C PRO A 5 4.82 -4.92 9.60
N ILE A 6 3.69 -4.32 10.00
CA ILE A 6 3.18 -3.06 9.46
C ILE A 6 4.19 -1.91 9.59
N GLU A 7 4.99 -1.90 10.65
CA GLU A 7 5.97 -0.86 10.92
C GLU A 7 6.99 -0.74 9.79
N GLN A 8 7.29 -1.82 9.07
CA GLN A 8 8.22 -1.78 7.93
C GLN A 8 7.64 -0.97 6.77
N GLY A 9 6.36 -1.18 6.43
CA GLY A 9 5.66 -0.40 5.40
C GLY A 9 5.51 1.07 5.78
N LEU A 10 5.16 1.35 7.04
CA LEU A 10 5.05 2.71 7.56
C LEU A 10 6.41 3.44 7.57
N SER A 11 7.48 2.76 7.96
CA SER A 11 8.83 3.33 7.97
C SER A 11 9.31 3.68 6.56
N ALA A 12 9.03 2.83 5.57
CA ALA A 12 9.34 3.10 4.17
C ALA A 12 8.54 4.29 3.63
N PHE A 13 7.24 4.36 3.92
CA PHE A 13 6.39 5.49 3.54
C PHE A 13 6.89 6.80 4.18
N GLN A 14 7.19 6.79 5.48
CA GLN A 14 7.72 7.96 6.18
C GLN A 14 9.06 8.42 5.57
N ALA A 15 9.95 7.49 5.23
CA ALA A 15 11.22 7.82 4.58
C ALA A 15 11.01 8.45 3.19
N ALA A 16 10.03 7.97 2.41
CA ALA A 16 9.66 8.59 1.13
C ALA A 16 9.13 10.01 1.32
N GLN A 17 8.25 10.22 2.30
CA GLN A 17 7.72 11.55 2.65
C GLN A 17 8.84 12.53 3.06
N LEU A 18 9.77 12.12 3.92
CA LEU A 18 10.91 12.93 4.34
C LEU A 18 11.85 13.30 3.19
N LYS A 19 11.94 12.44 2.16
CA LYS A 19 12.75 12.67 0.96
C LYS A 19 12.01 13.48 -0.12
N GLY A 20 10.76 13.89 0.12
CA GLY A 20 9.94 14.58 -0.88
C GLY A 20 9.60 13.71 -2.10
N ILE A 21 9.68 12.38 -1.97
CA ILE A 21 9.33 11.46 -3.04
C ILE A 21 7.80 11.34 -3.07
N LYS A 22 7.20 11.50 -4.26
CA LYS A 22 5.77 11.27 -4.44
C LYS A 22 5.44 9.84 -4.02
N SER A 23 4.61 9.68 -2.99
CA SER A 23 4.26 8.38 -2.44
C SER A 23 2.82 8.35 -1.94
N LYS A 24 2.21 7.17 -1.95
CA LYS A 24 0.85 6.90 -1.44
C LYS A 24 0.87 5.66 -0.55
N LEU A 25 0.05 5.66 0.50
CA LEU A 25 -0.11 4.52 1.41
C LEU A 25 -1.53 3.96 1.29
N LEU A 26 -1.66 2.67 1.00
CA LEU A 26 -2.90 1.91 1.09
C LEU A 26 -2.75 0.90 2.22
N TYR A 27 -3.64 0.97 3.22
CA TYR A 27 -3.59 0.12 4.40
C TYR A 27 -4.87 -0.69 4.54
N LEU A 28 -4.75 -2.01 4.61
CA LEU A 28 -5.84 -2.98 4.73
C LEU A 28 -5.65 -3.76 6.04
N PRO A 29 -6.17 -3.27 7.19
CA PRO A 29 -5.88 -3.84 8.52
C PRO A 29 -6.37 -5.28 8.70
N GLU A 30 -7.45 -5.65 8.01
CA GLU A 30 -8.08 -6.96 8.10
C GLU A 30 -7.42 -8.03 7.19
N GLU A 31 -6.39 -7.65 6.43
CA GLU A 31 -5.67 -8.55 5.52
C GLU A 31 -4.39 -9.13 6.15
N ASN A 32 -3.94 -10.26 5.60
CA ASN A 32 -2.65 -10.84 5.96
C ASN A 32 -1.56 -10.42 4.95
N HIS A 33 -0.63 -11.31 4.63
CA HIS A 33 0.37 -11.04 3.59
C HIS A 33 -0.21 -11.00 2.16
N TRP A 34 -1.43 -11.50 1.99
CA TRP A 34 -2.17 -11.49 0.74
C TRP A 34 -3.44 -10.67 0.92
N VAL A 35 -3.99 -10.16 -0.18
CA VAL A 35 -5.32 -9.55 -0.22
C VAL A 35 -6.33 -10.64 -0.52
N LEU A 36 -7.05 -11.09 0.50
CA LEU A 36 -7.95 -12.25 0.44
C LEU A 36 -9.43 -11.85 0.33
N SER A 37 -9.84 -10.74 0.93
CA SER A 37 -11.22 -10.26 0.80
C SER A 37 -11.48 -9.80 -0.64
N PRO A 38 -12.59 -10.24 -1.28
CA PRO A 38 -12.96 -9.76 -2.62
C PRO A 38 -13.14 -8.24 -2.68
N GLN A 39 -13.69 -7.64 -1.63
CA GLN A 39 -13.91 -6.19 -1.55
C GLN A 39 -12.57 -5.45 -1.49
N ASN A 40 -11.64 -5.93 -0.68
CA ASN A 40 -10.30 -5.35 -0.60
C ASN A 40 -9.49 -5.56 -1.88
N ALA A 41 -9.69 -6.70 -2.57
CA ALA A 41 -9.03 -6.97 -3.85
C ALA A 41 -9.46 -5.95 -4.92
N LEU A 42 -10.74 -5.56 -4.96
CA LEU A 42 -11.21 -4.50 -5.86
C LEU A 42 -10.56 -3.15 -5.54
N VAL A 43 -10.49 -2.78 -4.25
CA VAL A 43 -9.81 -1.55 -3.81
C VAL A 43 -8.33 -1.58 -4.21
N TRP A 44 -7.63 -2.69 -3.94
CA TRP A 44 -6.22 -2.88 -4.29
C TRP A 44 -5.98 -2.66 -5.79
N GLN A 45 -6.74 -3.32 -6.65
CA GLN A 45 -6.58 -3.21 -8.10
C GLN A 45 -6.87 -1.79 -8.60
N HIS A 46 -7.95 -1.16 -8.12
CA HIS A 46 -8.27 0.21 -8.49
C HIS A 46 -7.18 1.21 -8.09
N GLU A 47 -6.70 1.14 -6.85
CA GLU A 47 -5.65 2.03 -6.36
C GLU A 47 -4.33 1.83 -7.10
N PHE A 48 -3.97 0.57 -7.40
CA PHE A 48 -2.78 0.24 -8.16
C PHE A 48 -2.82 0.82 -9.59
N PHE A 49 -3.87 0.55 -10.35
CA PHE A 49 -3.97 1.05 -11.73
C PHE A 49 -4.14 2.57 -11.80
N ASN A 50 -4.86 3.18 -10.85
CA ASN A 50 -4.96 4.63 -10.76
C ASN A 50 -3.58 5.27 -10.51
N TRP A 51 -2.76 4.66 -9.64
CA TRP A 51 -1.40 5.14 -9.40
C TRP A 51 -0.53 5.03 -10.65
N LEU A 52 -0.58 3.90 -11.36
CA LEU A 52 0.16 3.74 -12.62
C LEU A 52 -0.26 4.82 -13.63
N LYS A 53 -1.57 5.05 -13.81
CA LYS A 53 -2.09 6.09 -14.69
C LYS A 53 -1.60 7.51 -14.32
N GLU A 54 -1.36 7.77 -13.04
CA GLU A 54 -0.90 9.07 -12.54
C GLU A 54 0.63 9.25 -12.62
N THR A 55 1.39 8.15 -12.77
CA THR A 55 2.85 8.16 -12.59
C THR A 55 3.67 7.55 -13.72
N LEU A 56 3.03 6.88 -14.67
CA LEU A 56 3.61 6.40 -15.94
C LEU A 56 2.96 7.13 -17.12
#